data_AF-A0A932QQF9-F1
#
_entry.id   AF-A0A932QQF9-F1
#
_cell.length_a   1.000
_cell.length_b   1.000
_cell.length_c   1.000
_cell.angle_alpha   90.00
_cell.angle_beta   90.00
_cell.angle_gamma   90.00
#
_symmetry.space_group_name_H-M   'P 1'
#
loop_
_entity.id
_entity.type
_entity.pdbx_description
1 polymer ?
#
loop_
_entity_poly.entity_id
_entity_poly.type
_entity_poly.pdbx_seq_one_letter_code
_entity_poly.pdbx_strand_id
1 'polypeptide(L)'
;MFNSSSGAPKKGGKKLFFTVCSAVFLLSLAIYGVSKAATPESEPRKVLPKIYQVAIDKTNKAKVGKDVLEQLGSFFDYADNAVKTKDIRALGSLYSERYRDGDHTKGDVLKVWQRIFDKFDDLRLTHNLRFISEIPDKNTIILSCSGVLVGSKIGEKNNQALDHWKNMSHVLAKEDGAWKIVGSYGVGEPRYWFDKPMHPLF
;
A
#
# COMPACT_ATOMS: atom_id res chain seq x y z
N MET A 1 -9.05 -51.54 69.75
CA MET A 1 -10.06 -52.63 69.80
C MET A 1 -10.66 -52.78 68.41
N PHE A 2 -10.96 -54.03 67.99
CA PHE A 2 -11.97 -54.49 67.01
C PHE A 2 -12.45 -53.56 65.84
N ASN A 3 -12.56 -54.01 64.58
CA ASN A 3 -12.13 -55.29 63.97
C ASN A 3 -12.04 -55.23 62.42
N SER A 4 -11.38 -56.25 61.86
CA SER A 4 -11.56 -56.84 60.51
C SER A 4 -13.04 -57.12 60.13
N SER A 5 -13.48 -57.46 58.90
CA SER A 5 -12.91 -57.76 57.56
C SER A 5 -14.10 -57.95 56.57
N SER A 6 -14.05 -58.24 55.24
CA SER A 6 -13.06 -58.23 54.14
C SER A 6 -13.79 -58.63 52.82
N GLY A 7 -13.28 -58.34 51.62
CA GLY A 7 -13.83 -58.91 50.37
C GLY A 7 -13.07 -58.57 49.07
N ALA A 8 -12.69 -59.59 48.29
CA ALA A 8 -11.97 -59.47 47.00
C ALA A 8 -12.31 -60.70 46.07
N PRO A 9 -11.72 -60.91 44.86
CA PRO A 9 -12.42 -60.62 43.60
C PRO A 9 -12.40 -61.79 42.57
N LYS A 10 -12.56 -61.48 41.25
CA LYS A 10 -12.55 -62.37 40.04
C LYS A 10 -13.93 -63.00 39.73
N LYS A 11 -14.28 -63.47 38.51
CA LYS A 11 -13.68 -63.51 37.14
C LYS A 11 -14.66 -62.76 36.17
N GLY A 12 -14.44 -62.51 34.86
CA GLY A 12 -13.45 -62.96 33.88
C GLY A 12 -14.04 -63.99 32.88
N GLY A 13 -14.06 -63.67 31.56
CA GLY A 13 -14.53 -64.59 30.51
C GLY A 13 -14.41 -64.03 29.09
N LYS A 14 -13.72 -64.74 28.20
CA LYS A 14 -13.58 -64.42 26.76
C LYS A 14 -14.44 -65.38 25.92
N LYS A 15 -14.89 -64.95 24.72
CA LYS A 15 -15.14 -65.84 23.57
C LYS A 15 -14.63 -65.19 22.27
N LEU A 16 -14.42 -66.01 21.24
CA LEU A 16 -13.62 -65.76 20.03
C LEU A 16 -14.12 -66.66 18.89
N PHE A 17 -13.78 -66.33 17.63
CA PHE A 17 -14.18 -67.02 16.38
C PHE A 17 -15.67 -66.83 16.02
N PHE A 18 -16.08 -66.73 14.73
CA PHE A 18 -15.63 -67.50 13.57
C PHE A 18 -15.25 -66.71 12.29
N THR A 19 -14.70 -67.44 11.32
CA THR A 19 -14.15 -67.02 10.03
C THR A 19 -15.10 -67.39 8.87
N VAL A 20 -15.03 -66.69 7.72
CA VAL A 20 -15.00 -67.27 6.35
C VAL A 20 -14.85 -66.17 5.28
N CYS A 21 -14.23 -66.51 4.15
CA CYS A 21 -13.91 -65.61 3.04
C CYS A 21 -15.06 -65.46 2.03
N SER A 22 -15.07 -64.37 1.27
CA SER A 22 -15.10 -64.41 -0.21
C SER A 22 -14.88 -63.02 -0.82
N ALA A 23 -14.26 -62.97 -2.00
CA ALA A 23 -14.07 -61.76 -2.79
C ALA A 23 -14.86 -61.86 -4.09
N VAL A 24 -15.56 -60.79 -4.49
CA VAL A 24 -16.15 -60.63 -5.82
C VAL A 24 -15.93 -59.17 -6.25
N PHE A 25 -15.51 -58.98 -7.51
CA PHE A 25 -15.36 -57.66 -8.12
C PHE A 25 -16.72 -56.98 -8.30
N LEU A 26 -16.78 -55.66 -8.07
CA LEU A 26 -17.56 -54.78 -8.94
C LEU A 26 -16.70 -53.60 -9.40
N LEU A 27 -16.88 -53.26 -10.68
CA LEU A 27 -16.07 -52.31 -11.42
C LEU A 27 -16.74 -50.93 -11.42
N SER A 28 -16.03 -49.87 -11.04
CA SER A 28 -16.46 -48.49 -11.25
C SER A 28 -15.30 -47.64 -11.78
N LEU A 29 -15.38 -47.30 -13.07
CA LEU A 29 -14.50 -46.29 -13.66
C LEU A 29 -14.94 -44.89 -13.19
N ALA A 30 -14.01 -44.15 -12.61
CA ALA A 30 -14.07 -42.69 -12.53
C ALA A 30 -12.67 -42.14 -12.84
N ILE A 31 -12.50 -41.51 -14.00
CA ILE A 31 -11.23 -40.94 -14.46
C ILE A 31 -11.30 -39.41 -14.35
N TYR A 32 -10.13 -38.78 -14.21
CA TYR A 32 -9.87 -37.34 -14.21
C TYR A 32 -10.14 -36.59 -12.91
N GLY A 33 -9.04 -36.10 -12.34
CA GLY A 33 -8.99 -35.31 -11.11
C GLY A 33 -7.57 -34.87 -10.79
N VAL A 34 -6.79 -34.44 -11.79
CA VAL A 34 -5.44 -33.87 -11.54
C VAL A 34 -5.64 -32.57 -10.78
N SER A 35 -5.35 -32.58 -9.48
CA SER A 35 -5.46 -31.42 -8.60
C SER A 35 -4.41 -30.37 -8.99
N LYS A 36 -4.76 -29.52 -9.97
CA LYS A 36 -4.01 -28.31 -10.27
C LYS A 36 -3.99 -27.45 -9.02
N ALA A 37 -2.82 -27.30 -8.39
CA ALA A 37 -2.68 -26.53 -7.17
C ALA A 37 -3.20 -25.11 -7.39
N ALA A 38 -4.18 -24.70 -6.58
CA ALA A 38 -4.74 -23.37 -6.66
C ALA A 38 -3.68 -22.35 -6.20
N THR A 39 -3.18 -21.56 -7.14
CA THR A 39 -2.48 -20.32 -6.82
C THR A 39 -3.41 -19.44 -5.98
N PRO A 40 -2.97 -18.85 -4.85
CA PRO A 40 -3.81 -17.95 -4.08
C PRO A 40 -4.31 -16.80 -4.96
N GLU A 41 -5.62 -16.70 -5.11
CA GLU A 41 -6.25 -15.60 -5.82
C GLU A 41 -6.07 -14.33 -4.98
N SER A 42 -5.17 -13.45 -5.42
CA SER A 42 -4.88 -12.20 -4.72
C SER A 42 -6.14 -11.34 -4.69
N GLU A 43 -6.62 -10.96 -3.50
CA GLU A 43 -7.85 -10.16 -3.37
C GLU A 43 -7.84 -8.96 -4.33
N PRO A 44 -8.97 -8.64 -4.98
CA PRO A 44 -9.05 -7.54 -5.92
C PRO A 44 -8.70 -6.23 -5.21
N ARG A 45 -7.56 -5.64 -5.59
CA ARG A 45 -7.05 -4.37 -5.05
C ARG A 45 -8.18 -3.34 -5.03
N LYS A 46 -8.63 -2.93 -3.85
CA LYS A 46 -9.77 -2.03 -3.64
C LYS A 46 -9.49 -0.65 -4.27
N VAL A 47 -9.92 -0.49 -5.52
CA VAL A 47 -9.74 0.72 -6.33
C VAL A 47 -10.32 1.93 -5.59
N LEU A 48 -9.56 3.02 -5.51
CA LEU A 48 -10.00 4.24 -4.83
C LEU A 48 -11.22 4.84 -5.55
N PRO A 49 -12.24 5.34 -4.82
CA PRO A 49 -13.38 6.02 -5.42
C PRO A 49 -12.93 7.21 -6.29
N LYS A 50 -13.67 7.48 -7.38
CA LYS A 50 -13.27 8.42 -8.45
C LYS A 50 -12.96 9.87 -8.01
N ILE A 51 -13.38 10.28 -6.82
CA ILE A 51 -13.08 11.59 -6.21
C ILE A 51 -11.71 11.64 -5.49
N TYR A 52 -11.05 10.49 -5.34
CA TYR A 52 -9.72 10.29 -4.76
C TYR A 52 -8.76 9.66 -5.77
N GLN A 53 -9.02 9.84 -7.08
CA GLN A 53 -8.16 9.33 -8.15
C GLN A 53 -7.31 10.45 -8.74
N VAL A 54 -6.06 10.11 -9.04
CA VAL A 54 -5.05 11.00 -9.63
C VAL A 54 -5.50 11.47 -11.02
N ALA A 55 -5.90 12.73 -11.12
CA ALA A 55 -6.38 13.30 -12.37
C ALA A 55 -5.22 13.86 -13.22
N ILE A 56 -4.76 13.08 -14.21
CA ILE A 56 -3.81 13.58 -15.23
C ILE A 56 -4.55 14.34 -16.33
N ASP A 57 -4.17 15.61 -16.53
CA ASP A 57 -4.72 16.52 -17.56
C ASP A 57 -4.76 15.88 -18.96
N LYS A 58 -5.93 15.93 -19.60
CA LYS A 58 -6.17 15.36 -20.94
C LYS A 58 -5.28 15.96 -22.02
N THR A 59 -4.95 17.26 -21.93
CA THR A 59 -4.10 17.95 -22.92
C THR A 59 -2.67 17.42 -22.92
N ASN A 60 -2.20 16.90 -21.78
CA ASN A 60 -0.87 16.32 -21.65
C ASN A 60 -0.79 14.84 -22.06
N LYS A 61 -1.93 14.14 -22.18
CA LYS A 61 -1.95 12.75 -22.68
C LYS A 61 -1.49 12.63 -24.14
N ALA A 62 -1.42 13.74 -24.87
CA ALA A 62 -0.86 13.83 -26.22
C ALA A 62 0.66 14.12 -26.26
N LYS A 63 1.29 14.44 -25.11
CA LYS A 63 2.72 14.79 -25.00
C LYS A 63 3.59 13.70 -24.36
N VAL A 64 2.96 12.72 -23.70
CA VAL A 64 3.63 11.74 -22.85
C VAL A 64 3.25 10.33 -23.31
N GLY A 65 4.22 9.42 -23.36
CA GLY A 65 3.98 8.02 -23.74
C GLY A 65 2.91 7.35 -22.87
N LYS A 66 2.07 6.49 -23.47
CA LYS A 66 1.01 5.77 -22.74
C LYS A 66 1.58 4.97 -21.57
N ASP A 67 2.73 4.33 -21.79
CA ASP A 67 3.47 3.57 -20.80
C ASP A 67 3.94 4.45 -19.63
N VAL A 68 4.43 5.67 -19.91
CA VAL A 68 4.85 6.63 -18.88
C VAL A 68 3.64 7.11 -18.09
N LEU A 69 2.51 7.43 -18.75
CA LEU A 69 1.26 7.79 -18.06
C LEU A 69 0.76 6.66 -17.14
N GLU A 70 0.90 5.40 -17.54
CA GLU A 70 0.51 4.21 -16.77
C GLU A 70 1.47 3.96 -15.58
N GLN A 71 2.78 4.13 -15.79
CA GLN A 71 3.79 4.12 -14.72
C GLN A 71 3.54 5.23 -13.69
N LEU A 72 3.13 6.44 -14.12
CA LEU A 72 2.86 7.55 -13.21
C LEU A 72 1.55 7.37 -12.44
N GLY A 73 0.48 6.88 -13.08
CA GLY A 73 -0.73 6.47 -12.35
C GLY A 73 -0.40 5.46 -11.25
N SER A 74 0.38 4.43 -11.59
CA SER A 74 0.84 3.40 -10.65
C SER A 74 1.71 3.95 -9.51
N PHE A 75 2.56 4.94 -9.80
CA PHE A 75 3.43 5.61 -8.84
C PHE A 75 2.62 6.38 -7.79
N PHE A 76 1.64 7.18 -8.23
CA PHE A 76 0.82 8.00 -7.32
C PHE A 76 -0.25 7.17 -6.58
N ASP A 77 -0.84 6.15 -7.21
CA ASP A 77 -1.71 5.17 -6.51
C ASP A 77 -0.95 4.47 -5.35
N TYR A 78 0.35 4.20 -5.52
CA TYR A 78 1.19 3.63 -4.48
C TYR A 78 1.51 4.65 -3.37
N ALA A 79 1.76 5.92 -3.72
CA ALA A 79 1.94 7.00 -2.76
C ALA A 79 0.69 7.22 -1.89
N ASP A 80 -0.48 7.31 -2.53
CA ASP A 80 -1.77 7.49 -1.85
C ASP A 80 -2.10 6.32 -0.93
N ASN A 81 -1.80 5.08 -1.36
CA ASN A 81 -1.92 3.92 -0.50
C ASN A 81 -0.95 3.96 0.69
N ALA A 82 0.34 4.27 0.47
CA ALA A 82 1.34 4.32 1.53
C ALA A 82 1.00 5.36 2.62
N VAL A 83 0.50 6.54 2.23
CA VAL A 83 0.01 7.57 3.16
C VAL A 83 -1.23 7.10 3.91
N LYS A 84 -2.21 6.51 3.21
CA LYS A 84 -3.43 5.95 3.80
C LYS A 84 -3.16 4.82 4.80
N THR A 85 -2.13 3.99 4.57
CA THR A 85 -1.74 2.90 5.48
C THR A 85 -0.63 3.29 6.47
N LYS A 86 -0.23 4.57 6.52
CA LYS A 86 0.89 5.08 7.36
C LYS A 86 2.22 4.35 7.15
N ASP A 87 2.45 3.76 5.97
CA ASP A 87 3.67 3.00 5.68
C ASP A 87 4.80 3.95 5.26
N ILE A 88 5.57 4.38 6.26
CA ILE A 88 6.74 5.24 6.09
C ILE A 88 7.86 4.59 5.24
N ARG A 89 7.91 3.26 5.14
CA ARG A 89 8.90 2.54 4.33
C ARG A 89 8.49 2.50 2.86
N ALA A 90 7.22 2.17 2.58
CA ALA A 90 6.67 2.26 1.24
C ALA A 90 6.77 3.70 0.72
N LEU A 91 6.33 4.67 1.51
CA LEU A 91 6.42 6.10 1.17
C LEU A 91 7.88 6.53 0.95
N GLY A 92 8.79 6.14 1.84
CA GLY A 92 10.22 6.39 1.69
C GLY A 92 10.87 5.75 0.45
N SER A 93 10.30 4.67 -0.10
CA SER A 93 10.81 4.05 -1.33
C SER A 93 10.56 4.88 -2.60
N LEU A 94 9.64 5.84 -2.55
CA LEU A 94 9.33 6.75 -3.66
C LEU A 94 10.33 7.91 -3.78
N TYR A 95 11.10 8.19 -2.73
CA TYR A 95 12.11 9.25 -2.70
C TYR A 95 13.47 8.70 -3.10
N SER A 96 14.19 9.40 -3.97
CA SER A 96 15.58 9.09 -4.27
C SER A 96 16.48 9.32 -3.05
N GLU A 97 17.56 8.55 -2.89
CA GLU A 97 18.56 8.82 -1.84
C GLU A 97 19.28 10.17 -2.05
N ARG A 98 19.37 10.62 -3.31
CA ARG A 98 19.88 11.97 -3.67
C ARG A 98 18.81 13.07 -3.64
N TYR A 99 17.59 12.79 -3.17
CA TYR A 99 16.52 13.79 -3.10
C TYR A 99 16.95 15.04 -2.33
N ARG A 100 16.67 16.23 -2.89
CA ARG A 100 16.88 17.53 -2.25
C ARG A 100 15.78 18.52 -2.63
N ASP A 101 15.41 19.37 -1.68
CA ASP A 101 14.48 20.48 -1.89
C ASP A 101 14.88 21.65 -0.99
N GLY A 102 15.51 22.67 -1.56
CA GLY A 102 16.38 23.58 -0.80
C GLY A 102 17.39 22.79 0.04
N ASP A 103 17.45 23.11 1.34
CA ASP A 103 18.30 22.43 2.33
C ASP A 103 17.73 21.09 2.84
N HIS A 104 16.52 20.70 2.41
CA HIS A 104 15.83 19.52 2.95
C HIS A 104 16.23 18.22 2.27
N THR A 105 16.39 17.16 3.06
CA THR A 105 16.75 15.81 2.60
C THR A 105 15.58 14.84 2.68
N LYS A 106 15.74 13.65 2.08
CA LYS A 106 14.79 12.54 2.19
C LYS A 106 14.46 12.20 3.64
N GLY A 107 15.45 12.25 4.53
CA GLY A 107 15.27 12.02 5.95
C GLY A 107 14.40 13.07 6.63
N ASP A 108 14.37 14.30 6.12
CA ASP A 108 13.59 15.40 6.70
C ASP A 108 12.13 15.36 6.26
N VAL A 109 11.86 15.01 4.99
CA VAL A 109 10.50 14.72 4.52
C VAL A 109 9.88 13.55 5.30
N LEU A 110 10.65 12.48 5.53
CA LEU A 110 10.16 11.34 6.32
C LEU A 110 9.92 11.69 7.80
N LYS A 111 10.69 12.62 8.39
CA LYS A 111 10.36 13.20 9.71
C LYS A 111 9.05 14.01 9.69
N VAL A 112 8.72 14.71 8.60
CA VAL A 112 7.41 15.39 8.45
C VAL A 112 6.28 14.36 8.43
N TRP A 113 6.40 13.32 7.61
CA TRP A 113 5.40 12.25 7.52
C TRP A 113 5.19 11.47 8.81
N GLN A 114 6.26 11.06 9.50
CA GLN A 114 6.13 10.34 10.76
C GLN A 114 5.34 11.17 11.78
N ARG A 115 5.65 12.45 11.94
CA ARG A 115 4.93 13.39 12.82
C ARG A 115 3.46 13.61 12.44
N ILE A 116 3.03 13.22 11.23
CA ILE A 116 1.62 13.21 10.81
C ILE A 116 0.99 11.85 11.12
N PHE A 117 1.67 10.75 10.78
CA PHE A 117 1.22 9.39 11.09
C PHE A 117 1.04 9.16 12.61
N ASP A 118 1.89 9.79 13.42
CA ASP A 118 1.87 9.79 14.89
C ASP A 118 0.71 10.61 15.50
N LYS A 119 0.00 11.42 14.69
CA LYS A 119 -0.99 12.42 15.19
C LYS A 119 -2.36 12.36 14.53
N PHE A 120 -2.46 11.82 13.31
CA PHE A 120 -3.66 11.86 12.51
C PHE A 120 -4.03 10.49 11.92
N ASP A 121 -5.31 10.14 11.98
CA ASP A 121 -5.93 8.98 11.34
C ASP A 121 -6.72 9.41 10.09
N ASP A 122 -7.40 8.45 9.44
CA ASP A 122 -8.23 8.65 8.25
C ASP A 122 -7.55 9.32 7.04
N LEU A 123 -6.22 9.36 7.03
CA LEU A 123 -5.38 10.08 6.07
C LEU A 123 -5.74 9.77 4.62
N ARG A 124 -6.09 10.83 3.87
CA ARG A 124 -6.46 10.77 2.45
C ARG A 124 -5.84 11.92 1.68
N LEU A 125 -5.53 11.63 0.43
CA LEU A 125 -5.00 12.56 -0.55
C LEU A 125 -5.99 12.73 -1.69
N THR A 126 -6.13 13.98 -2.15
CA THR A 126 -6.82 14.30 -3.40
C THR A 126 -5.96 15.30 -4.15
N HIS A 127 -5.50 14.94 -5.34
CA HIS A 127 -4.56 15.76 -6.12
C HIS A 127 -4.74 15.59 -7.63
N ASN A 128 -4.40 16.66 -8.34
CA ASN A 128 -4.51 16.78 -9.79
C ASN A 128 -3.11 17.03 -10.37
N LEU A 129 -2.77 16.31 -11.44
CA LEU A 129 -1.46 16.35 -12.07
C LEU A 129 -1.54 16.92 -13.49
N ARG A 130 -0.67 17.89 -13.76
CA ARG A 130 -0.45 18.49 -15.07
C ARG A 130 1.04 18.39 -15.38
N PHE A 131 1.40 17.47 -16.26
CA PHE A 131 2.75 17.39 -16.83
C PHE A 131 3.21 18.75 -17.38
N ILE A 132 4.44 19.13 -17.06
CA ILE A 132 5.09 20.35 -17.55
C ILE A 132 5.99 19.99 -18.72
N SER A 133 6.96 19.10 -18.48
CA SER A 133 8.01 18.75 -19.42
C SER A 133 8.66 17.39 -19.10
N GLU A 134 9.35 16.87 -20.11
CA GLU A 134 10.27 15.74 -20.00
C GLU A 134 11.66 16.20 -20.47
N ILE A 135 12.71 15.59 -19.91
CA ILE A 135 14.10 15.79 -20.28
C ILE A 135 14.63 14.39 -20.67
N PRO A 136 14.49 13.99 -21.96
CA PRO A 136 14.68 12.60 -22.39
C PRO A 136 16.06 12.04 -22.03
N ASP A 137 17.12 12.80 -22.31
CA ASP A 137 18.53 12.44 -22.05
C ASP A 137 18.83 12.16 -20.56
N LYS A 138 17.90 12.50 -19.66
CA LYS A 138 18.04 12.34 -18.20
C LYS A 138 16.99 11.43 -17.59
N ASN A 139 16.13 10.77 -18.39
CA ASN A 139 14.97 9.99 -17.92
C ASN A 139 14.21 10.71 -16.79
N THR A 140 13.99 12.02 -16.96
CA THR A 140 13.49 12.93 -15.92
C THR A 140 12.28 13.68 -16.44
N ILE A 141 11.24 13.78 -15.62
CA ILE A 141 10.00 14.54 -15.91
C ILE A 141 9.74 15.58 -14.83
N ILE A 142 8.98 16.61 -15.19
CA ILE A 142 8.50 17.63 -14.26
C ILE A 142 6.97 17.67 -14.31
N LEU A 143 6.34 17.49 -13.15
CA LEU A 143 4.89 17.40 -12.98
C LEU A 143 4.39 18.53 -12.07
N SER A 144 3.47 19.37 -12.55
CA SER A 144 2.77 20.34 -11.72
C SER A 144 1.63 19.65 -10.98
N CYS A 145 1.57 19.78 -9.66
CA CYS A 145 0.59 19.17 -8.79
C CYS A 145 -0.22 20.23 -8.03
N SER A 146 -1.51 19.96 -7.79
CA SER A 146 -2.35 20.73 -6.88
C SER A 146 -3.25 19.79 -6.10
N GLY A 147 -3.28 19.90 -4.78
CA GLY A 147 -3.98 18.93 -3.94
C GLY A 147 -4.13 19.34 -2.48
N VAL A 148 -4.70 18.42 -1.72
CA VAL A 148 -5.00 18.55 -0.30
C VAL A 148 -4.74 17.23 0.42
N LEU A 149 -4.15 17.32 1.62
CA LEU A 149 -4.06 16.24 2.59
C LEU A 149 -5.12 16.46 3.65
N VAL A 150 -5.99 15.47 3.88
CA VAL A 150 -7.02 15.51 4.92
C VAL A 150 -6.86 14.32 5.87
N GLY A 151 -7.31 14.49 7.11
CA GLY A 151 -7.37 13.42 8.11
C GLY A 151 -8.04 13.90 9.40
N SER A 152 -8.37 12.96 10.29
CA SER A 152 -8.82 13.22 11.66
C SER A 152 -7.61 13.22 12.60
N LYS A 153 -7.63 13.93 13.74
CA LYS A 153 -6.63 13.67 14.79
C LYS A 153 -6.96 12.34 15.47
N ILE A 154 -5.95 11.63 15.96
CA ILE A 154 -6.14 10.39 16.72
C ILE A 154 -7.08 10.65 17.91
N GLY A 155 -8.19 9.91 17.97
CA GLY A 155 -9.24 10.06 18.99
C GLY A 155 -10.36 11.07 18.65
N GLU A 156 -10.20 11.94 17.66
CA GLU A 156 -11.27 12.80 17.13
C GLU A 156 -11.92 12.15 15.89
N LYS A 157 -13.20 12.48 15.62
CA LYS A 157 -13.92 11.97 14.42
C LYS A 157 -14.05 13.00 13.28
N ASN A 158 -13.50 14.20 13.49
CA ASN A 158 -13.62 15.32 12.57
C ASN A 158 -12.45 15.31 11.59
N ASN A 159 -12.72 15.05 10.31
CA ASN A 159 -11.72 15.22 9.26
C ASN A 159 -11.49 16.71 9.00
N GLN A 160 -10.23 17.12 8.99
CA GLN A 160 -9.77 18.48 8.72
C GLN A 160 -8.71 18.47 7.61
N ALA A 161 -8.55 19.59 6.90
CA ALA A 161 -7.39 19.80 6.06
C ALA A 161 -6.13 19.90 6.94
N LEU A 162 -5.13 19.07 6.64
CA LEU A 162 -3.84 19.04 7.33
C LEU A 162 -2.80 19.85 6.56
N ASP A 163 -2.91 19.85 5.24
CA ASP A 163 -2.08 20.61 4.30
C ASP A 163 -2.78 20.78 2.93
N HIS A 164 -2.36 21.78 2.14
CA HIS A 164 -2.77 21.99 0.75
C HIS A 164 -1.66 22.66 -0.07
N TRP A 165 -1.61 22.37 -1.37
CA TRP A 165 -0.63 22.91 -2.31
C TRP A 165 -1.23 23.16 -3.69
N LYS A 166 -0.58 24.02 -4.48
CA LYS A 166 -1.09 24.51 -5.77
C LYS A 166 0.03 24.74 -6.77
N ASN A 167 -0.16 24.29 -8.01
CA ASN A 167 0.77 24.38 -9.16
C ASN A 167 2.20 23.81 -8.96
N MET A 168 2.52 23.27 -7.79
CA MET A 168 3.87 22.92 -7.36
C MET A 168 4.52 21.86 -8.25
N SER A 169 5.76 22.10 -8.69
CA SER A 169 6.44 21.17 -9.58
C SER A 169 7.16 20.08 -8.78
N HIS A 170 6.84 18.82 -9.02
CA HIS A 170 7.66 17.68 -8.60
C HIS A 170 8.58 17.26 -9.74
N VAL A 171 9.86 17.03 -9.44
CA VAL A 171 10.82 16.45 -10.38
C VAL A 171 10.96 14.96 -10.07
N LEU A 172 10.59 14.12 -11.04
CA LEU A 172 10.72 12.67 -10.95
C LEU A 172 11.79 12.20 -11.94
N ALA A 173 12.71 11.35 -11.49
CA ALA A 173 13.72 10.70 -12.33
C ALA A 173 13.56 9.18 -12.27
N LYS A 174 13.94 8.47 -13.32
CA LYS A 174 13.91 7.00 -13.36
C LYS A 174 15.24 6.43 -12.86
N GLU A 175 15.19 5.71 -11.75
CA GLU A 175 16.33 5.12 -11.05
C GLU A 175 16.06 3.63 -10.84
N ASP A 176 17.00 2.77 -11.27
CA ASP A 176 16.87 1.30 -11.27
C ASP A 176 15.56 0.80 -11.91
N GLY A 177 15.09 1.50 -12.94
CA GLY A 177 13.85 1.21 -13.68
C GLY A 177 12.57 1.74 -13.03
N ALA A 178 12.62 2.26 -11.80
CA ALA A 178 11.47 2.82 -11.09
C ALA A 178 11.51 4.37 -11.06
N TRP A 179 10.35 5.02 -11.06
CA TRP A 179 10.30 6.47 -10.84
C TRP A 179 10.59 6.80 -9.36
N LYS A 180 11.40 7.84 -9.14
CA LYS A 180 11.76 8.39 -7.83
C LYS A 180 11.60 9.91 -7.85
N ILE A 181 11.12 10.50 -6.76
CA ILE A 181 11.12 11.95 -6.59
C ILE A 181 12.52 12.40 -6.18
N VAL A 182 13.06 13.39 -6.87
CA VAL A 182 14.42 13.92 -6.63
C VAL A 182 14.43 15.35 -6.09
N GLY A 183 13.31 16.08 -6.17
CA GLY A 183 13.16 17.45 -5.66
C GLY A 183 11.90 18.12 -6.19
N SER A 184 11.72 19.41 -5.86
CA SER A 184 10.78 20.30 -6.53
C SER A 184 11.46 21.12 -7.65
N TYR A 185 10.69 21.97 -8.35
CA TYR A 185 11.23 22.93 -9.32
C TYR A 185 10.43 24.24 -9.40
N GLY A 186 11.14 25.36 -9.49
CA GLY A 186 10.57 26.70 -9.58
C GLY A 186 10.44 27.39 -8.21
N VAL A 187 9.61 28.42 -8.14
CA VAL A 187 9.34 29.17 -6.89
C VAL A 187 8.00 28.70 -6.33
N GLY A 188 7.99 28.25 -5.07
CA GLY A 188 6.75 27.89 -4.36
C GLY A 188 5.89 29.12 -4.03
N GLU A 189 4.58 28.91 -3.88
CA GLU A 189 3.65 29.97 -3.45
C GLU A 189 4.00 30.46 -2.02
N PRO A 190 3.83 31.76 -1.70
CA PRO A 190 4.15 32.29 -0.37
C PRO A 190 3.38 31.59 0.76
N ARG A 191 4.10 31.01 1.72
CA ARG A 191 3.52 30.31 2.89
C ARG A 191 3.09 31.31 3.96
N TYR A 192 1.79 31.36 4.27
CA TYR A 192 1.21 32.23 5.29
C TYR A 192 1.24 31.64 6.72
N TRP A 193 1.91 30.50 6.90
CA TRP A 193 1.98 29.76 8.16
C TRP A 193 3.44 29.37 8.43
N PHE A 194 4.07 30.12 9.35
CA PHE A 194 5.52 30.14 9.58
C PHE A 194 6.02 29.08 10.57
N ASP A 195 5.13 28.29 11.17
CA ASP A 195 5.42 27.36 12.27
C ASP A 195 5.83 25.94 11.82
N LYS A 196 5.66 25.62 10.52
CA LYS A 196 6.05 24.33 9.93
C LYS A 196 7.10 24.51 8.84
N PRO A 197 8.17 23.70 8.82
CA PRO A 197 9.29 23.91 7.90
C PRO A 197 8.96 23.57 6.44
N MET A 198 8.07 22.60 6.22
CA MET A 198 7.85 21.94 4.93
C MET A 198 6.44 21.34 4.89
N HIS A 199 5.85 21.30 3.69
CA HIS A 199 4.69 20.47 3.37
C HIS A 199 5.12 18.96 3.36
N PRO A 200 4.18 18.00 3.43
CA PRO A 200 4.51 16.56 3.35
C PRO A 200 4.67 16.06 1.92
N LEU A 201 3.99 16.68 0.95
CA LEU A 201 4.04 16.34 -0.48
C LEU A 201 4.73 17.42 -1.29
N PHE A 202 5.92 17.82 -0.83
CA PHE A 202 6.74 18.94 -1.32
C PHE A 202 6.13 20.29 -0.92
#